data_AF-A0A7V8VA91-F1
#
_entry.id   AF-A0A7V8VA91-F1
#
_cell.length_a   1.000
_cell.length_b   1.000
_cell.length_c   1.000
_cell.angle_alpha   90.00
_cell.angle_beta   90.00
_cell.angle_gamma   90.00
#
_symmetry.space_group_name_H-M   'P 1'
#
loop_
_entity.id
_entity.type
_entity.pdbx_description
1 polymer ?
#
loop_
_entity_poly.entity_id
_entity_poly.type
_entity_poly.pdbx_seq_one_letter_code
_entity_poly.pdbx_strand_id
1 'polypeptide(L)' 'MPVINERHQELKRRRHRKKIYAKYKAKLAMNPSNDEKRKMAAKLRRLTPAAEELIQRWKLES' A
#
# COMPACT_ATOMS: atom_id res chain seq x y z
N MET A 1 -13.76 -23.66 -18.04
CA MET A 1 -12.76 -22.88 -17.26
C MET A 1 -13.02 -21.40 -17.51
N PRO A 2 -13.23 -20.56 -16.47
CA PRO A 2 -13.42 -19.13 -16.71
C PRO A 2 -12.14 -18.55 -17.32
N VAL A 3 -12.26 -17.90 -18.47
CA VAL A 3 -11.14 -17.20 -19.12
C VAL A 3 -10.71 -16.08 -18.19
N ILE A 4 -9.56 -16.23 -17.54
CA ILE A 4 -9.01 -15.23 -16.65
C ILE A 4 -8.60 -14.04 -17.51
N ASN A 5 -9.47 -13.03 -17.57
CA ASN A 5 -9.15 -11.78 -18.26
C ASN A 5 -8.07 -11.04 -17.44
N GLU A 6 -6.82 -11.15 -17.87
CA GLU A 6 -5.65 -10.56 -17.21
C GLU A 6 -5.81 -9.05 -17.01
N ARG A 7 -6.44 -8.35 -17.96
CA ARG A 7 -6.76 -6.92 -17.84
C ARG A 7 -7.70 -6.66 -16.66
N HIS A 8 -8.72 -7.49 -16.48
CA HIS A 8 -9.64 -7.34 -15.34
C HIS A 8 -8.94 -7.64 -14.01
N GLN A 9 -8.06 -8.64 -13.96
CA GLN A 9 -7.27 -8.93 -12.76
C GLN A 9 -6.31 -7.80 -12.43
N GLU A 10 -5.64 -7.23 -13.43
CA GLU A 10 -4.74 -6.10 -13.19
C GLU A 10 -5.50 -4.85 -12.73
N LEU A 11 -6.68 -4.57 -13.30
CA LEU A 11 -7.57 -3.51 -12.81
C LEU A 11 -7.98 -3.73 -11.36
N LYS A 12 -8.29 -4.97 -10.95
CA LYS A 12 -8.60 -5.31 -9.56
C LYS A 12 -7.39 -5.07 -8.64
N ARG A 13 -6.20 -5.54 -9.03
CA ARG A 13 -4.95 -5.32 -8.28
C ARG A 13 -4.66 -3.83 -8.12
N ARG A 14 -4.77 -3.05 -9.20
CA ARG A 14 -4.61 -1.59 -9.18
C ARG A 14 -5.62 -0.89 -8.27
N ARG A 15 -6.91 -1.24 -8.34
CA ARG A 15 -7.95 -0.68 -7.45
C ARG A 15 -7.67 -1.01 -5.99
N HIS A 16 -7.24 -2.23 -5.72
CA HIS A 16 -6.86 -2.66 -4.38
C HIS A 16 -5.66 -1.86 -3.83
N ARG A 17 -4.59 -1.70 -4.63
CA ARG A 17 -3.46 -0.82 -4.29
C ARG A 17 -3.90 0.60 -3.96
N LYS A 18 -4.73 1.21 -4.83
CA LYS A 18 -5.24 2.57 -4.62
C LYS A 18 -6.07 2.72 -3.33
N LYS A 19 -6.91 1.73 -3.01
CA LYS A 19 -7.72 1.71 -1.78
C LYS A 19 -6.84 1.64 -0.52
N ILE A 20 -5.79 0.82 -0.55
CA ILE A 20 -4.85 0.70 0.58
C ILE A 20 -4.04 1.99 0.75
N TYR A 21 -3.53 2.58 -0.33
CA TYR A 21 -2.81 3.85 -0.26
C TYR A 21 -3.67 4.98 0.30
N ALA A 22 -4.94 5.07 -0.10
CA ALA A 22 -5.86 6.06 0.46
C ALA A 22 -6.06 5.87 1.97
N LYS A 23 -6.25 4.62 2.43
CA LYS A 23 -6.37 4.30 3.86
C LYS A 23 -5.10 4.68 4.64
N TYR A 24 -3.93 4.39 4.11
CA TYR A 24 -2.68 4.74 4.78
C TYR A 24 -2.40 6.23 4.77
N LYS A 25 -2.74 6.95 3.71
CA LYS A 25 -2.67 8.41 3.70
C LYS A 25 -3.58 9.03 4.77
N ALA A 26 -4.80 8.51 4.93
CA ALA A 26 -5.71 8.94 5.98
C ALA A 26 -5.17 8.62 7.39
N LYS A 27 -4.62 7.41 7.59
CA LYS A 27 -3.95 7.06 8.86
C LYS A 27 -2.75 7.95 9.15
N LEU A 28 -1.93 8.27 8.14
CA LEU A 28 -0.76 9.13 8.30
C LEU A 28 -1.15 10.54 8.76
N ALA A 29 -2.28 11.06 8.28
CA ALA A 29 -2.83 12.35 8.72
C ALA A 29 -3.28 12.36 10.19
N MET A 30 -3.53 11.20 10.81
CA MET A 30 -3.90 11.08 12.21
C MET A 30 -2.70 10.97 13.16
N ASN A 31 -1.48 11.23 12.70
CA ASN A 31 -0.23 11.09 13.47
C ASN A 31 -0.11 9.72 14.17
N PRO A 32 0.00 8.63 13.39
CA PRO A 32 0.01 7.27 13.92
C PRO A 32 1.30 6.98 14.70
N SER A 33 1.20 6.09 15.70
CA SER A 33 2.35 5.66 16.51
C SER A 33 3.44 4.98 15.65
N ASN A 34 4.68 4.97 16.12
CA ASN A 34 5.82 4.37 15.39
C ASN A 34 5.61 2.87 15.09
N ASP A 35 4.93 2.13 15.97
CA ASP A 35 4.55 0.73 15.72
C ASP A 35 3.57 0.58 14.55
N GLU A 36 2.61 1.49 14.43
CA GLU A 36 1.70 1.49 13.29
C GLU A 36 2.42 1.84 12.00
N LYS A 37 3.38 2.78 12.04
CA LYS A 37 4.21 3.13 10.88
C LYS A 37 5.02 1.94 10.39
N ARG A 38 5.64 1.16 11.29
CA ARG A 38 6.32 -0.10 10.95
C ARG A 38 5.37 -1.13 10.31
N LYS A 39 4.18 -1.32 10.90
CA LYS A 39 3.16 -2.23 10.32
C LYS A 39 2.71 -1.77 8.93
N MET A 40 2.61 -0.46 8.70
CA MET A 40 2.29 0.12 7.39
C MET A 40 3.42 -0.11 6.39
N ALA A 41 4.67 0.13 6.76
CA ALA A 41 5.84 -0.12 5.91
C ALA A 41 5.95 -1.60 5.49
N ALA A 42 5.80 -2.54 6.44
CA ALA A 42 5.83 -3.97 6.15
C ALA A 42 4.71 -4.40 5.18
N LYS A 43 3.53 -3.80 5.32
CA LYS A 43 2.40 -4.10 4.43
C LYS A 43 2.56 -3.47 3.05
N LEU A 44 3.19 -2.29 2.94
CA LEU A 44 3.53 -1.66 1.67
C LEU A 44 4.55 -2.50 0.89
N ARG A 45 5.62 -3.00 1.55
CA ARG A 45 6.62 -3.90 0.94
C ARG A 45 6.00 -5.14 0.29
N ARG A 46 4.97 -5.73 0.91
CA ARG A 46 4.26 -6.90 0.36
C ARG A 46 3.32 -6.55 -0.80
N LEU A 47 2.85 -5.31 -0.86
CA LEU A 47 1.81 -4.89 -1.81
C LEU A 47 2.40 -4.42 -3.14
N THR A 48 3.61 -3.87 -3.13
CA THR A 48 4.23 -3.26 -4.30
C THR A 48 5.75 -3.46 -4.25
N PRO A 49 6.37 -3.98 -5.32
CA PRO A 49 7.82 -4.25 -5.35
C PRO A 49 8.66 -3.00 -5.07
N ALA A 50 8.23 -1.83 -5.58
CA ALA A 50 8.89 -0.54 -5.39
C ALA A 50 8.32 0.27 -4.20
N ALA A 51 7.98 -0.41 -3.11
CA ALA A 51 7.38 0.26 -1.95
C ALA A 51 8.37 1.11 -1.13
N GLU A 52 9.68 0.90 -1.29
CA GLU A 52 10.71 1.58 -0.49
C GLU A 52 10.72 3.10 -0.71
N GLU A 53 10.64 3.56 -1.96
CA GLU A 53 10.50 4.99 -2.27
C GLU A 53 9.27 5.62 -1.60
N LEU A 54 8.19 4.84 -1.54
CA LEU A 54 6.91 5.25 -0.95
C LEU A 54 7.00 5.34 0.58
N ILE A 55 7.69 4.38 1.20
CA ILE A 55 7.97 4.33 2.65
C ILE A 55 8.86 5.51 3.05
N GLN A 56 9.90 5.81 2.27
CA GLN A 56 10.81 6.91 2.52
C GLN A 56 10.12 8.26 2.33
N ARG A 57 9.34 8.44 1.25
CA ARG A 57 8.54 9.65 1.00
C ARG A 57 7.52 9.90 2.11
N TRP A 58 6.95 8.85 2.68
CA TRP A 58 5.95 8.95 3.76
C TRP A 58 6.57 8.96 5.17
N LYS A 59 7.91 8.92 5.30
CA LYS A 59 8.63 8.88 6.57
C LYS A 59 8.08 7.80 7.52
N LEU A 60 7.75 6.63 6.97
CA LEU A 60 7.19 5.51 7.71
C LEU A 60 8.25 4.69 8.47
N GLU A 61 9.52 4.87 8.13
CA GLU A 61 10.65 4.34 8.89
C GLU A 61 11.43 5.52 9.45
N SER A 62 11.32 5.71 10.77
CA SER A 62 12.22 6.50 11.59
C SER A 62 12.32 5.85 12.96
#